data_AF-X1NTC2-F1
#
_entry.id   AF-X1NTC2-F1
#
_cell.length_a   1.000
_cell.length_b   1.000
_cell.length_c   1.000
_cell.angle_alpha   90.00
_cell.angle_beta   90.00
_cell.angle_gamma   90.00
#
_symmetry.space_group_name_H-M   'P 1'
#
loop_
_entity.id
_entity.type
_entity.pdbx_description
1 polymer ?
#
loop_
_entity_poly.entity_id
_entity_poly.type
_entity_poly.pdbx_seq_one_letter_code
_entity_poly.pdbx_strand_id
1 'polypeptide(L)'
;MAKISDKDLRSRLASAAMGQRWVAQAGCDIIIAGSVKKLAARYAGRAERYMLLEAGHIAQNIHLQAVSLGLASVPIGAFDISQVHDICNLPTALEPIYIITVGYRL
;
A
#
# COMPACT_ATOMS: atom_id res chain seq x y z
N MET A 1 7.52 17.53 -7.02
CA MET A 1 6.09 17.81 -6.79
C MET A 1 5.99 18.77 -5.62
N ALA A 2 5.01 19.68 -5.59
CA ALA A 2 4.80 20.54 -4.43
C ALA A 2 4.31 19.69 -3.26
N LYS A 3 5.00 19.79 -2.12
CA LYS A 3 4.60 19.18 -0.85
C LYS A 3 3.20 19.67 -0.48
N ILE A 4 2.24 18.77 -0.26
CA ILE A 4 0.84 19.17 0.01
C ILE A 4 0.67 19.65 1.47
N SER A 5 1.44 19.09 2.40
CA SER A 5 1.51 19.53 3.80
C SER A 5 2.78 19.00 4.47
N ASP A 6 3.07 19.45 5.70
CA ASP A 6 4.16 18.89 6.50
C ASP A 6 4.05 17.41 6.81
N LYS A 7 2.86 16.84 6.64
CA LYS A 7 2.57 15.41 6.82
C LYS A 7 2.58 14.63 5.50
N ASP A 8 2.98 15.23 4.39
CA ASP A 8 3.07 14.55 3.09
C ASP A 8 4.20 13.50 3.11
N LEU A 9 3.81 12.22 3.07
CA LEU A 9 4.73 11.08 3.14
C LEU A 9 5.14 10.56 1.76
N ARG A 10 4.53 11.03 0.67
CA ARG A 10 4.64 10.38 -0.65
C ARG A 10 6.06 10.36 -1.19
N SER A 11 6.86 11.41 -0.94
CA SER A 11 8.28 11.42 -1.32
C SER A 11 9.11 10.37 -0.59
N ARG A 12 8.82 10.15 0.71
CA ARG A 12 9.50 9.12 1.52
C ARG A 12 9.07 7.72 1.08
N LEU A 13 7.76 7.54 0.85
CA LEU A 13 7.22 6.28 0.33
C LEU A 13 7.78 5.95 -1.06
N ALA A 14 7.94 6.94 -1.94
CA ALA A 14 8.56 6.73 -3.24
C ALA A 14 10.02 6.26 -3.12
N SER A 15 10.78 6.80 -2.16
CA SER A 15 12.14 6.32 -1.87
C SER A 15 12.13 4.86 -1.41
N ALA A 16 11.23 4.50 -0.50
CA ALA A 16 11.08 3.12 -0.04
C ALA A 16 10.57 2.17 -1.15
N ALA A 17 9.80 2.69 -2.11
CA ALA A 17 9.32 1.99 -3.29
C ALA A 17 10.32 2.03 -4.47
N MET A 18 11.62 1.91 -4.19
CA MET A 18 12.68 1.85 -5.21
C MET A 18 12.72 3.06 -6.17
N GLY A 19 12.30 4.24 -5.70
CA GLY A 19 12.29 5.47 -6.50
C GLY A 19 11.18 5.55 -7.54
N GLN A 20 10.14 4.71 -7.44
CA GLN A 20 8.98 4.72 -8.34
C GLN A 20 8.23 6.06 -8.26
N ARG A 21 8.47 6.93 -9.25
CA ARG A 21 8.05 8.35 -9.23
C ARG A 21 6.54 8.55 -9.12
N TRP A 22 5.73 7.61 -9.63
CA TRP A 22 4.27 7.68 -9.54
C TRP A 22 3.75 7.60 -8.11
N VAL A 23 4.48 6.99 -7.16
CA VAL A 23 4.15 7.04 -5.72
C VAL A 23 4.21 8.49 -5.22
N ALA A 24 5.28 9.21 -5.54
CA ALA A 24 5.42 10.62 -5.17
C ALA A 24 4.43 11.55 -5.89
N GLN A 25 3.90 11.15 -7.04
CA GLN A 25 3.04 11.96 -7.91
C GLN A 25 1.55 11.68 -7.75
N ALA A 26 1.19 10.52 -7.20
CA ALA A 26 -0.20 10.11 -7.00
C ALA A 26 -0.93 11.06 -6.05
N GLY A 27 -2.24 11.23 -6.25
CA GLY A 27 -3.07 12.00 -5.33
C GLY A 27 -3.17 11.35 -3.95
N CYS A 28 -3.05 10.02 -3.89
CA CYS A 28 -3.09 9.23 -2.66
C CYS A 28 -2.28 7.94 -2.82
N ASP A 29 -1.60 7.52 -1.75
CA ASP A 29 -1.01 6.19 -1.62
C ASP A 29 -1.76 5.43 -0.50
N ILE A 30 -2.30 4.26 -0.83
CA ILE A 30 -3.02 3.39 0.11
C ILE A 30 -2.12 2.21 0.44
N ILE A 31 -1.84 2.01 1.73
CA ILE A 31 -1.01 0.91 2.22
C ILE A 31 -1.91 -0.21 2.71
N ILE A 32 -1.83 -1.38 2.09
CA ILE A 32 -2.44 -2.60 2.60
C ILE A 32 -1.42 -3.26 3.54
N ALA A 33 -1.80 -3.43 4.81
CA ALA A 33 -0.98 -4.12 5.79
C ALA A 33 -1.79 -5.21 6.50
N GLY A 34 -1.16 -6.33 6.81
CA GLY A 34 -1.78 -7.50 7.42
C GLY A 34 -1.02 -8.02 8.62
N SER A 35 -1.63 -8.95 9.37
CA SER A 35 -0.99 -9.59 10.51
C SER A 35 -1.11 -11.10 10.40
N VAL A 36 -0.02 -11.77 10.03
CA VAL A 36 0.03 -13.24 9.99
C VAL A 36 -0.35 -13.81 11.34
N LYS A 37 0.12 -13.20 12.45
CA LYS A 37 -0.22 -13.63 13.81
C LYS A 37 -1.72 -13.62 14.08
N LYS A 38 -2.44 -12.56 13.68
CA LYS A 38 -3.90 -12.48 13.86
C LYS A 38 -4.62 -13.51 12.98
N LEU A 39 -4.19 -13.69 11.73
CA LEU A 39 -4.80 -14.68 10.84
C LEU A 39 -4.50 -16.12 11.28
N ALA A 40 -3.33 -16.39 11.85
CA ALA A 40 -2.94 -17.71 12.33
C ALA A 40 -3.84 -18.23 13.45
N ALA A 41 -4.41 -17.33 14.27
CA ALA A 41 -5.40 -17.71 15.27
C ALA A 41 -6.64 -18.40 14.67
N ARG A 42 -6.99 -18.08 13.42
CA ARG A 42 -8.13 -18.67 12.71
C ARG A 42 -7.73 -19.71 11.65
N TYR A 43 -6.60 -19.50 10.99
CA TYR A 43 -6.22 -20.24 9.78
C TYR A 43 -4.91 -21.03 9.93
N ALA A 44 -4.31 -21.04 11.12
CA ALA A 44 -3.07 -21.76 11.44
C ALA A 44 -1.98 -21.54 10.36
N GLY A 45 -1.37 -22.60 9.86
CA GLY A 45 -0.31 -22.54 8.84
C GLY A 45 -0.74 -22.01 7.46
N ARG A 46 -2.01 -21.66 7.26
CA ARG A 46 -2.51 -21.05 6.01
C ARG A 46 -2.65 -19.54 6.09
N ALA A 47 -2.31 -18.94 7.23
CA ALA A 47 -2.50 -17.52 7.51
C ALA A 47 -1.84 -16.61 6.48
N GLU A 48 -0.58 -16.85 6.13
CA GLU A 48 0.15 -16.05 5.14
C GLU A 48 -0.50 -16.12 3.76
N ARG A 49 -0.85 -17.32 3.30
CA ARG A 49 -1.55 -17.52 2.03
C ARG A 49 -2.86 -16.75 1.98
N TYR A 50 -3.68 -16.83 3.02
CA TYR A 50 -4.93 -16.07 3.07
C TYR A 50 -4.68 -14.57 3.16
N MET A 51 -3.66 -14.14 3.90
CA MET A 51 -3.30 -12.73 3.99
C MET A 51 -3.00 -12.13 2.61
N LEU A 52 -2.25 -12.85 1.77
CA LEU A 52 -1.96 -12.43 0.40
C LEU A 52 -3.20 -12.45 -0.50
N LEU A 53 -4.07 -13.46 -0.36
CA LEU A 53 -5.34 -13.53 -1.12
C LEU A 53 -6.26 -12.35 -0.76
N GLU A 54 -6.42 -12.05 0.53
CA GLU A 54 -7.20 -10.90 0.99
C GLU A 54 -6.61 -9.59 0.50
N ALA A 55 -5.28 -9.42 0.56
CA ALA A 55 -4.62 -8.23 0.04
C ALA A 55 -4.88 -8.04 -1.46
N GLY A 56 -4.87 -9.12 -2.25
CA GLY A 56 -5.23 -9.10 -3.66
C GLY A 56 -6.69 -8.70 -3.91
N HIS A 57 -7.64 -9.25 -3.15
CA HIS A 57 -9.05 -8.87 -3.26
C HIS A 57 -9.29 -7.40 -2.90
N ILE A 58 -8.68 -6.92 -1.81
CA ILE A 58 -8.74 -5.51 -1.40
C ILE A 58 -8.16 -4.61 -2.50
N ALA A 59 -7.00 -4.98 -3.04
CA ALA A 59 -6.35 -4.21 -4.09
C ALA A 59 -7.22 -4.09 -5.34
N GLN A 60 -7.81 -5.20 -5.80
CA GLN A 60 -8.68 -5.19 -6.97
C GLN A 60 -9.94 -4.34 -6.76
N ASN A 61 -10.54 -4.38 -5.56
CA ASN A 61 -11.67 -3.51 -5.25
C ASN A 61 -11.28 -2.03 -5.30
N ILE A 62 -10.11 -1.66 -4.79
CA ILE A 62 -9.59 -0.29 -4.89
C ILE A 62 -9.39 0.11 -6.36
N HIS A 63 -8.81 -0.76 -7.19
CA HIS A 63 -8.62 -0.51 -8.62
C HIS A 63 -9.94 -0.28 -9.36
N LEU A 64 -10.96 -1.10 -9.09
CA LEU A 64 -12.29 -0.95 -9.68
C LEU A 64 -12.96 0.36 -9.25
N GLN A 65 -12.85 0.73 -7.98
CA GLN A 65 -13.38 2.00 -7.48
C GLN A 65 -12.67 3.20 -8.10
N ALA A 66 -11.34 3.16 -8.20
CA ALA A 66 -10.57 4.21 -8.87
C ALA A 66 -11.05 4.42 -10.32
N VAL A 67 -11.22 3.35 -11.10
CA VAL A 67 -11.73 3.44 -12.47
C VAL A 67 -13.15 3.99 -12.51
N SER A 68 -14.04 3.60 -11.59
CA SER A 68 -15.42 4.11 -11.52
C SER A 68 -15.50 5.61 -11.26
N LEU A 69 -14.50 6.17 -10.57
CA LEU A 69 -14.37 7.60 -10.27
C LEU A 69 -13.62 8.38 -11.37
N GLY A 70 -13.26 7.74 -12.49
CA GLY A 70 -12.46 8.36 -13.55
C GLY A 70 -10.98 8.54 -13.19
N LEU A 71 -10.49 7.84 -12.18
CA LEU A 71 -9.09 7.84 -11.75
C LEU A 71 -8.31 6.67 -12.38
N ALA A 72 -7.00 6.68 -12.16
CA ALA A 72 -6.11 5.56 -12.40
C ALA A 72 -5.46 5.13 -11.08
N SER A 73 -5.02 3.88 -11.04
CA SER A 73 -4.33 3.32 -9.88
C SER A 73 -3.26 2.32 -10.30
N VAL A 74 -2.15 2.26 -9.57
CA VAL A 74 -1.05 1.32 -9.84
C VAL A 74 -0.72 0.54 -8.58
N PRO A 75 -0.69 -0.81 -8.65
CA PRO A 75 -0.22 -1.64 -7.54
C PRO A 75 1.30 -1.73 -7.51
N ILE A 76 1.90 -1.52 -6.33
CA ILE A 76 3.35 -1.56 -6.10
C ILE A 76 3.70 -2.68 -5.11
N GLY A 77 4.25 -3.78 -5.62
CA GLY A 77 4.72 -4.90 -4.79
C GLY A 77 6.21 -4.82 -4.44
N ALA A 78 6.98 -3.96 -5.10
CA ALA A 78 8.41 -3.79 -4.88
C ALA A 78 8.67 -2.56 -4.01
N PHE A 79 8.88 -2.77 -2.71
CA PHE A 79 9.24 -1.73 -1.75
C PHE A 79 9.98 -2.33 -0.55
N ASP A 80 10.66 -1.48 0.21
CA ASP A 80 11.28 -1.84 1.48
C ASP A 80 10.24 -1.87 2.60
N ILE A 81 9.97 -3.06 3.12
CA ILE A 81 8.92 -3.32 4.12
C ILE A 81 9.21 -2.56 5.42
N SER A 82 10.46 -2.53 5.90
CA SER A 82 10.78 -1.88 7.17
C SER A 82 10.68 -0.37 7.05
N GLN A 83 11.15 0.21 5.94
CA GLN A 83 11.00 1.64 5.70
C GLN A 83 9.54 2.05 5.60
N VAL A 84 8.69 1.30 4.89
CA VAL A 84 7.26 1.60 4.79
C VAL A 84 6.57 1.50 6.14
N HIS A 85 6.91 0.48 6.94
CA HIS A 85 6.41 0.32 8.30
C HIS A 85 6.69 1.56 9.17
N ASP A 86 7.94 2.03 9.16
CA ASP A 86 8.39 3.20 9.92
C ASP A 86 7.78 4.52 9.39
N ILE A 87 7.73 4.70 8.06
CA ILE A 87 7.16 5.90 7.43
C ILE A 87 5.69 6.04 7.81
N CYS A 88 4.95 4.94 7.80
CA CYS A 88 3.52 4.91 8.12
C CYS A 88 3.23 4.76 9.62
N ASN A 89 4.26 4.65 10.46
CA ASN A 89 4.15 4.42 11.90
C ASN A 89 3.18 3.26 12.22
N LEU A 90 3.34 2.14 11.53
CA LEU A 90 2.45 1.00 11.68
C LEU A 90 2.63 0.33 13.05
N PRO A 91 1.57 -0.23 13.64
CA PRO A 91 1.72 -1.14 14.78
C PRO A 91 2.68 -2.29 14.45
N THR A 92 3.51 -2.71 15.41
CA THR A 92 4.49 -3.80 15.24
C THR A 92 3.89 -5.12 14.73
N ALA A 93 2.61 -5.35 15.00
CA ALA A 93 1.91 -6.56 14.56
C ALA A 93 1.44 -6.53 13.10
N LEU A 94 1.55 -5.38 12.41
CA LEU A 94 1.16 -5.20 11.01
C LEU A 94 2.40 -5.18 10.12
N GLU A 95 2.33 -5.90 9.01
CA GLU A 95 3.33 -5.92 7.96
C GLU A 95 2.72 -5.32 6.68
N PRO A 96 3.34 -4.30 6.07
CA PRO A 96 2.93 -3.80 4.77
C PRO A 96 3.08 -4.87 3.67
N ILE A 97 2.03 -5.05 2.86
CA ILE A 97 1.94 -6.06 1.79
C ILE A 97 1.89 -5.40 0.42
N TYR A 98 1.19 -4.27 0.32
CA TYR A 98 0.97 -3.58 -0.95
C TYR A 98 0.93 -2.07 -0.74
N ILE A 99 1.52 -1.31 -1.67
CA ILE A 99 1.20 0.11 -1.85
C ILE A 99 0.34 0.23 -3.11
N ILE A 100 -0.79 0.91 -3.02
CA ILE A 100 -1.64 1.23 -4.18
C ILE A 100 -1.66 2.72 -4.35
N THR A 101 -1.08 3.19 -5.44
CA THR A 101 -1.07 4.61 -5.77
C THR A 101 -2.33 4.93 -6.58
N VAL A 102 -2.98 6.06 -6.31
CA VAL A 102 -4.22 6.49 -6.97
C VAL A 102 -4.12 7.96 -7.37
N GLY A 103 -4.51 8.29 -8.59
CA GLY A 103 -4.47 9.66 -9.10
C GLY A 103 -5.21 9.84 -10.42
N TYR A 104 -5.18 11.05 -10.96
CA TYR A 104 -5.70 11.30 -12.30
C TYR A 104 -4.76 10.71 -13.36
N ARG A 105 -5.32 10.27 -14.49
CA ARG A 105 -4.52 9.96 -15.68
C ARG A 105 -3.85 11.25 -16.15
N LEU A 106 -2.54 11.19 -16.37
CA LEU A 106 -1.80 12.26 -17.05
C LEU A 106 -2.23 12.34 -18.52
#